data_AF-A0AAP3GW85-F1
#
_entry.id   AF-A0AAP3GW85-F1
#
_cell.length_a   1.000
_cell.length_b   1.000
_cell.length_c   1.000
_cell.angle_alpha   90.00
_cell.angle_beta   90.00
_cell.angle_gamma   90.00
#
_symmetry.space_group_name_H-M   'P 1'
#
loop_
_entity.id
_entity.type
_entity.pdbx_description
1 polymer ?
#
loop_
_entity_poly.entity_id
_entity_poly.type
_entity_poly.pdbx_seq_one_letter_code
_entity_poly.pdbx_strand_id
1 'polypeptide(L)'
;MNPDYGIILNFKVNANANAQKIVRLARNIGARAISVEGANDLAPYKEACKDYTIELVNAHGIDLTSANAIDELINFKRNEQHAVFNVELDEIGDLLDEQKAALTLLNDWMHWFGHAYNESGKSTLKTADSNSFICENRHAKYQVYVFIKSPLPKTIKVEGFDHKPMRAEWIDERVELPFSFQNKEVTVELSPYPDGIDYKWRVLRIMKHRPEDDIKETQF
;
A
#
# COMPACT_ATOMS: atom_id res chain seq x y z
N MET A 1 9.32 16.85 -5.52
CA MET A 1 9.01 15.49 -5.05
C MET A 1 7.59 15.23 -5.51
N ASN A 2 7.35 14.31 -6.44
CA ASN A 2 5.98 13.87 -6.69
C ASN A 2 5.65 12.99 -5.48
N PRO A 3 4.63 13.26 -4.66
CA PRO A 3 4.31 12.40 -3.52
C PRO A 3 3.69 11.12 -4.06
N ASP A 4 4.53 10.29 -4.67
CA ASP A 4 4.23 8.99 -5.21
C ASP A 4 3.42 8.20 -4.20
N TYR A 5 2.11 8.10 -4.47
CA TYR A 5 1.12 7.25 -3.79
C TYR A 5 1.26 7.13 -2.27
N GLY A 6 1.57 8.23 -1.57
CA GLY A 6 1.64 8.26 -0.10
C GLY A 6 0.28 8.33 0.58
N ILE A 7 0.24 7.91 1.84
CA ILE A 7 -0.86 8.20 2.77
C ILE A 7 -0.73 9.66 3.23
N ILE A 8 -1.85 10.38 3.22
CA ILE A 8 -2.02 11.73 3.75
C ILE A 8 -3.03 11.66 4.89
N LEU A 9 -2.64 12.13 6.08
CA LEU A 9 -3.57 12.29 7.20
C LEU A 9 -4.06 13.74 7.27
N ASN A 10 -5.36 13.94 7.18
CA ASN A 10 -5.99 15.24 7.35
C ASN A 10 -6.53 15.37 8.78
N PHE A 11 -5.82 16.10 9.63
CA PHE A 11 -6.18 16.26 11.03
C PHE A 11 -7.20 17.39 11.23
N LYS A 12 -8.39 17.05 11.74
CA LYS A 12 -9.36 18.01 12.25
C LYS A 12 -8.95 18.41 13.67
N VAL A 13 -8.27 19.54 13.80
CA VAL A 13 -7.64 19.98 15.04
C VAL A 13 -8.52 20.91 15.86
N ASN A 14 -8.28 20.95 17.18
CA ASN A 14 -8.89 21.87 18.12
C ASN A 14 -7.81 22.66 18.89
N ALA A 15 -8.23 23.49 19.86
CA ALA A 15 -7.32 24.34 20.63
C ALA A 15 -6.26 23.58 21.45
N ASN A 16 -6.49 22.29 21.73
CA ASN A 16 -5.57 21.43 22.50
C ASN A 16 -4.65 20.59 21.60
N ALA A 17 -4.76 20.71 20.28
CA ALA A 17 -3.95 19.95 19.34
C ALA A 17 -2.47 20.32 19.43
N ASN A 18 -1.61 19.29 19.49
CA ASN A 18 -0.17 19.46 19.52
C ASN A 18 0.45 19.10 18.15
N ALA A 19 0.94 20.12 17.44
CA ALA A 19 1.54 19.97 16.11
C ALA A 19 2.66 18.92 16.05
N GLN A 20 3.59 18.95 17.01
CA GLN A 20 4.70 18.00 17.10
C GLN A 20 4.20 16.56 17.30
N LYS A 21 3.19 16.36 18.15
CA LYS A 21 2.59 15.05 18.40
C LYS A 21 1.94 14.48 17.14
N ILE A 22 1.12 15.27 16.44
CA ILE A 22 0.38 14.77 15.27
C ILE A 22 1.28 14.51 14.06
N VAL A 23 2.29 15.36 13.82
CA VAL A 23 3.22 15.16 12.70
C VAL A 23 4.10 13.93 12.97
N ARG A 24 4.58 13.76 14.21
CA ARG A 24 5.33 12.56 14.60
C ARG A 24 4.49 11.29 14.40
N LEU A 25 3.21 11.35 14.75
CA LEU A 25 2.28 10.25 14.56
C LEU A 25 2.12 9.89 13.07
N ALA A 26 1.89 10.88 12.21
CA ALA A 26 1.82 10.69 10.77
C ALA A 26 3.09 10.02 10.22
N ARG A 27 4.27 10.48 10.64
CA ARG A 27 5.56 9.89 10.26
C ARG A 27 5.70 8.44 10.70
N ASN A 28 5.26 8.12 11.92
CA ASN A 28 5.39 6.76 12.48
C ASN A 28 4.54 5.73 11.74
N ILE A 29 3.41 6.13 11.16
CA ILE A 29 2.56 5.23 10.36
C ILE A 29 2.94 5.20 8.87
N GLY A 30 4.04 5.86 8.49
CA GLY A 30 4.51 5.93 7.12
C GLY A 30 3.79 6.93 6.22
N ALA A 31 2.95 7.82 6.77
CA ALA A 31 2.41 8.94 6.00
C ALA A 31 3.54 9.88 5.55
N ARG A 32 3.37 10.50 4.39
CA ARG A 32 4.37 11.41 3.79
C ARG A 32 3.95 12.87 3.81
N ALA A 33 2.66 13.10 3.99
CA ALA A 33 2.11 14.43 4.14
C ALA A 33 1.00 14.45 5.18
N ILE A 34 0.72 15.64 5.71
CA ILE A 34 -0.46 15.91 6.51
C ILE A 34 -1.22 17.10 5.93
N SER A 35 -2.52 17.13 6.20
CA SER A 35 -3.37 18.31 6.07
C SER A 35 -3.90 18.65 7.46
N VAL A 36 -4.27 19.92 7.67
CA VAL A 36 -4.75 20.42 8.96
C VAL A 36 -5.98 21.28 8.74
N GLU A 37 -7.09 20.91 9.35
CA GLU A 37 -8.36 21.62 9.36
C GLU A 37 -8.67 22.18 10.75
N GLY A 38 -9.21 23.40 10.83
CA GLY A 38 -9.62 24.01 12.09
C GLY A 38 -8.52 24.80 12.82
N ALA A 39 -7.29 24.80 12.31
CA ALA A 39 -6.22 25.65 12.82
C ALA A 39 -6.32 27.09 12.29
N ASN A 40 -6.27 28.08 13.18
CA ASN A 40 -6.17 29.50 12.80
C ASN A 40 -4.75 29.89 12.36
N ASP A 41 -3.72 29.18 12.87
CA ASP A 41 -2.33 29.37 12.51
C ASP A 41 -1.68 28.03 12.12
N LEU A 42 -1.11 27.99 10.92
CA LEU A 42 -0.41 26.82 10.38
C LEU A 42 1.10 26.83 10.66
N ALA A 43 1.66 27.89 11.23
CA ALA A 43 3.11 28.00 11.47
C ALA A 43 3.67 26.85 12.35
N PRO A 44 3.04 26.45 13.47
CA PRO A 44 3.53 25.35 14.29
C PRO A 44 3.57 24.01 13.54
N TYR A 45 2.60 23.78 12.66
CA TYR A 45 2.52 22.57 11.84
C TYR A 45 3.58 22.56 10.75
N LYS A 46 3.85 23.72 10.11
CA LYS A 46 4.93 23.86 9.14
C LYS A 46 6.30 23.59 9.75
N GLU A 47 6.52 24.04 10.99
CA GLU A 47 7.77 23.78 11.72
C GLU A 47 7.92 22.29 12.04
N ALA A 48 6.91 21.67 12.67
CA ALA A 48 6.93 20.24 12.96
C ALA A 48 7.10 19.37 11.70
N CYS A 49 6.45 19.74 10.59
CA CYS A 49 6.61 19.07 9.30
C CYS A 49 8.07 19.04 8.82
N LYS A 50 8.82 20.14 9.02
CA LYS A 50 10.26 20.17 8.69
C LYS A 50 11.05 19.19 9.57
N ASP A 51 10.80 19.16 10.87
CA ASP A 51 11.52 18.29 11.81
C ASP A 51 11.40 16.81 11.48
N TYR A 52 10.22 16.38 11.02
CA TYR A 52 9.94 14.98 10.69
C TYR A 52 10.03 14.65 9.19
N THR A 53 10.43 15.60 8.35
CA THR A 53 10.48 15.42 6.89
C THR A 53 9.12 14.97 6.32
N ILE A 54 8.05 15.60 6.79
CA ILE A 54 6.67 15.43 6.34
C ILE A 54 6.26 16.68 5.57
N GLU A 55 5.45 16.54 4.53
CA GLU A 55 4.93 17.68 3.78
C GLU A 55 3.61 18.18 4.41
N LEU A 56 3.45 19.50 4.56
CA LEU A 56 2.15 20.10 4.87
C LEU A 56 1.45 20.43 3.55
N VAL A 57 0.33 19.77 3.27
CA VAL A 57 -0.47 19.94 2.06
C VAL A 57 -1.88 20.38 2.42
N ASN A 58 -2.64 20.81 1.40
CA ASN A 58 -4.08 21.02 1.53
C ASN A 58 -4.80 19.86 0.85
N ALA A 59 -5.36 18.94 1.64
CA ALA A 59 -6.03 17.76 1.14
C ALA A 59 -7.21 17.37 2.04
N HIS A 60 -8.32 17.00 1.40
CA HIS A 60 -9.51 16.50 2.06
C HIS A 60 -9.73 15.04 1.65
N GLY A 61 -10.13 14.23 2.62
CA GLY A 61 -10.26 12.80 2.44
C GLY A 61 -11.58 12.26 2.94
N ILE A 62 -11.60 10.95 3.11
CA ILE A 62 -12.70 10.24 3.76
C ILE A 62 -12.39 10.08 5.25
N ASP A 63 -13.41 9.99 6.10
CA ASP A 63 -13.18 9.76 7.51
C ASP A 63 -12.59 8.38 7.76
N LEU A 64 -11.53 8.34 8.58
CA LEU A 64 -10.85 7.09 8.92
C LEU A 64 -11.67 6.30 9.94
N THR A 65 -12.12 5.11 9.55
CA THR A 65 -12.77 4.15 10.44
C THR A 65 -12.00 2.83 10.45
N SER A 66 -12.12 2.08 11.54
CA SER A 66 -11.37 0.83 11.71
C SER A 66 -11.79 -0.26 10.71
N ALA A 67 -13.08 -0.31 10.37
CA ALA A 67 -13.66 -1.42 9.61
C ALA A 67 -13.22 -1.48 8.14
N ASN A 68 -12.89 -0.34 7.52
CA ASN A 68 -12.61 -0.22 6.09
C ASN A 68 -11.25 0.37 5.74
N ALA A 69 -10.37 0.69 6.71
CA ALA A 69 -9.12 1.41 6.46
C ALA A 69 -8.27 0.84 5.32
N ILE A 70 -8.04 -0.48 5.30
CA ILE A 70 -7.29 -1.15 4.21
C ILE A 70 -8.08 -1.19 2.90
N ASP A 71 -9.40 -1.41 2.96
CA ASP A 71 -10.26 -1.42 1.78
C ASP A 71 -10.18 -0.07 1.05
N GLU A 72 -10.26 1.02 1.79
CA GLU A 72 -10.18 2.36 1.22
C GLU A 72 -8.78 2.71 0.71
N LEU A 73 -7.73 2.32 1.44
CA LEU A 73 -6.34 2.47 0.99
C LEU A 73 -6.17 1.81 -0.40
N ILE A 74 -6.69 0.59 -0.55
CA ILE A 74 -6.65 -0.15 -1.81
C ILE A 74 -7.51 0.51 -2.90
N ASN A 75 -8.67 1.06 -2.56
CA ASN A 75 -9.52 1.79 -3.52
C ASN A 75 -8.79 3.03 -4.09
N PHE A 76 -8.14 3.83 -3.23
CA PHE A 76 -7.32 4.95 -3.67
C PHE A 76 -6.23 4.49 -4.65
N LYS A 77 -5.53 3.40 -4.32
CA LYS A 77 -4.50 2.82 -5.20
C LYS A 77 -5.04 2.40 -6.55
N ARG A 78 -6.14 1.66 -6.56
CA ARG A 78 -6.79 1.17 -7.79
C ARG A 78 -7.19 2.32 -8.71
N ASN A 79 -7.57 3.46 -8.13
CA ASN A 79 -7.97 4.66 -8.84
C ASN A 79 -6.81 5.61 -9.16
N GLU A 80 -5.56 5.21 -8.89
CA GLU A 80 -4.35 6.04 -9.09
C GLU A 80 -4.40 7.36 -8.32
N GLN A 81 -5.01 7.36 -7.12
CA GLN A 81 -5.20 8.52 -6.25
C GLN A 81 -4.31 8.45 -5.00
N HIS A 82 -4.03 9.61 -4.40
CA HIS A 82 -3.44 9.68 -3.05
C HIS A 82 -4.48 9.24 -2.01
N ALA A 83 -4.06 8.42 -1.05
CA ALA A 83 -4.93 8.04 0.04
C ALA A 83 -5.00 9.16 1.07
N VAL A 84 -6.16 9.80 1.19
CA VAL A 84 -6.37 10.89 2.15
C VAL A 84 -7.40 10.44 3.17
N PHE A 85 -7.00 10.42 4.43
CA PHE A 85 -7.84 10.00 5.55
C PHE A 85 -8.01 11.15 6.53
N ASN A 86 -9.25 11.52 6.83
CA ASN A 86 -9.54 12.48 7.88
C ASN A 86 -9.43 11.79 9.24
N VAL A 87 -8.80 12.50 10.16
CA VAL A 87 -8.51 12.06 11.52
C VAL A 87 -9.01 13.13 12.47
N GLU A 88 -9.80 12.74 13.45
CA GLU A 88 -10.43 13.66 14.41
C GLU A 88 -9.68 13.59 15.74
N LEU A 89 -9.60 14.73 16.42
CA LEU A 89 -9.03 14.78 17.75
C LEU A 89 -10.16 14.91 18.78
N ASP A 90 -10.04 14.18 19.87
CA ASP A 90 -10.87 14.35 21.05
C ASP A 90 -10.63 15.71 21.72
N GLU A 91 -11.41 16.02 22.76
CA GLU A 91 -11.34 17.29 23.47
C GLU A 91 -9.96 17.59 24.08
N ILE A 92 -9.13 16.56 24.37
CA ILE A 92 -7.78 16.73 24.92
C ILE A 92 -6.69 16.75 23.84
N GLY A 93 -7.07 16.72 22.56
CA GLY A 93 -6.15 16.77 21.43
C GLY A 93 -5.46 15.42 21.13
N ASP A 94 -6.07 14.30 21.54
CA ASP A 94 -5.63 12.95 21.20
C ASP A 94 -6.53 12.28 20.16
N LEU A 95 -6.06 11.19 19.56
CA LEU A 95 -6.86 10.42 18.61
C LEU A 95 -8.01 9.68 19.30
N LEU A 96 -9.14 9.60 18.62
CA LEU A 96 -10.23 8.70 18.97
C LEU A 96 -9.75 7.23 18.94
N ASP A 97 -10.26 6.39 19.84
CA ASP A 97 -9.82 4.99 19.96
C ASP A 97 -10.04 4.18 18.68
N GLU A 98 -11.13 4.44 17.96
CA GLU A 98 -11.38 3.80 16.67
C GLU A 98 -10.32 4.19 15.62
N GLN A 99 -9.89 5.45 15.61
CA GLN A 99 -8.87 5.93 14.69
C GLN A 99 -7.49 5.41 15.08
N LYS A 100 -7.19 5.26 16.38
CA LYS A 100 -5.98 4.56 16.84
C LYS A 100 -5.94 3.13 16.31
N ALA A 101 -7.05 2.38 16.41
CA ALA A 101 -7.14 1.01 15.88
C ALA A 101 -6.96 0.97 14.35
N ALA A 102 -7.62 1.88 13.63
CA ALA A 102 -7.51 1.99 12.17
C ALA A 102 -6.07 2.28 11.71
N LEU A 103 -5.38 3.20 12.41
CA LEU A 103 -4.00 3.56 12.09
C LEU A 103 -3.01 2.44 12.42
N THR A 104 -3.21 1.70 13.51
CA THR A 104 -2.42 0.51 13.81
C THR A 104 -2.58 -0.53 12.70
N LEU A 105 -3.81 -0.81 12.28
CA LEU A 105 -4.09 -1.73 11.18
C LEU A 105 -3.41 -1.30 9.86
N LEU A 106 -3.49 -0.01 9.51
CA LEU A 106 -2.82 0.56 8.34
C LEU A 106 -1.31 0.40 8.43
N ASN A 107 -0.71 0.75 9.57
CA ASN A 107 0.72 0.65 9.78
C ASN A 107 1.22 -0.80 9.65
N ASP A 108 0.52 -1.75 10.26
CA ASP A 108 0.90 -3.16 10.23
C ASP A 108 0.77 -3.73 8.81
N TRP A 109 -0.30 -3.39 8.08
CA TRP A 109 -0.45 -3.80 6.68
C TRP A 109 0.64 -3.17 5.79
N MET A 110 0.94 -1.89 5.96
CA MET A 110 1.99 -1.19 5.23
C MET A 110 3.39 -1.71 5.56
N HIS A 111 3.61 -2.26 6.75
CA HIS A 111 4.87 -2.93 7.09
C HIS A 111 5.15 -4.12 6.16
N TRP A 112 4.14 -4.94 5.90
CA TRP A 112 4.25 -6.11 5.03
C TRP A 112 4.21 -5.74 3.54
N PHE A 113 3.24 -4.92 3.14
CA PHE A 113 2.89 -4.71 1.73
C PHE A 113 3.22 -3.30 1.21
N GLY A 114 3.77 -2.42 2.05
CA GLY A 114 3.98 -1.02 1.72
C GLY A 114 4.94 -0.79 0.55
N HIS A 115 5.93 -1.65 0.33
CA HIS A 115 6.79 -1.56 -0.85
C HIS A 115 6.00 -1.83 -2.14
N ALA A 116 5.18 -2.88 -2.16
CA ALA A 116 4.30 -3.18 -3.29
C ALA A 116 3.25 -2.09 -3.50
N TYR A 117 2.77 -1.45 -2.43
CA TYR A 117 1.83 -0.34 -2.53
C TYR A 117 2.48 0.94 -3.07
N ASN A 118 3.58 1.40 -2.45
CA ASN A 118 4.20 2.70 -2.72
C ASN A 118 5.01 2.72 -4.03
N GLU A 119 5.70 1.63 -4.35
CA GLU A 119 6.64 1.60 -5.49
C GLU A 119 5.96 1.17 -6.79
N SER A 120 4.72 0.70 -6.73
CA SER A 120 4.02 0.21 -7.91
C SER A 120 3.18 1.27 -8.61
N GLY A 121 2.82 1.02 -9.86
CA GLY A 121 1.87 1.78 -10.64
C GLY A 121 1.00 0.85 -11.49
N LYS A 122 0.18 1.43 -12.37
CA LYS A 122 -0.68 0.69 -13.28
C LYS A 122 0.11 -0.36 -14.09
N SER A 123 -0.43 -1.57 -14.16
CA SER A 123 0.08 -2.65 -15.02
C SER A 123 -0.69 -2.71 -16.33
N THR A 124 -0.03 -3.23 -17.37
CA THR A 124 -0.69 -3.66 -18.62
C THR A 124 -1.26 -5.07 -18.54
N LEU A 125 -0.82 -5.87 -17.56
CA LEU A 125 -1.33 -7.20 -17.29
C LEU A 125 -2.76 -7.14 -16.75
N LYS A 126 -3.50 -8.22 -16.96
CA LYS A 126 -4.92 -8.30 -16.60
C LYS A 126 -5.22 -9.54 -15.79
N THR A 127 -6.27 -9.47 -15.00
CA THR A 127 -6.86 -10.59 -14.29
C THR A 127 -8.36 -10.50 -14.44
N ALA A 128 -9.02 -11.65 -14.65
CA ALA A 128 -10.47 -11.73 -14.74
C ALA A 128 -11.14 -11.71 -13.35
N ASP A 129 -10.36 -11.88 -12.28
CA ASP A 129 -10.85 -11.93 -10.91
C ASP A 129 -11.27 -10.54 -10.42
N SER A 130 -12.57 -10.32 -10.25
CA SER A 130 -13.14 -9.01 -9.83
C SER A 130 -12.66 -8.51 -8.46
N ASN A 131 -12.21 -9.43 -7.60
CA ASN A 131 -11.68 -9.14 -6.27
C ASN A 131 -10.15 -8.94 -6.26
N SER A 132 -9.53 -8.75 -7.43
CA SER A 132 -8.11 -8.48 -7.53
C SER A 132 -7.82 -7.35 -8.51
N PHE A 133 -6.60 -6.83 -8.43
CA PHE A 133 -6.06 -5.92 -9.43
C PHE A 133 -4.54 -6.02 -9.44
N ILE A 134 -3.94 -5.56 -10.53
CA ILE A 134 -2.51 -5.76 -10.80
C ILE A 134 -1.82 -4.40 -10.89
N CYS A 135 -0.68 -4.32 -10.21
CA CYS A 135 0.27 -3.23 -10.35
C CYS A 135 1.64 -3.78 -10.75
N GLU A 136 2.48 -2.91 -11.28
CA GLU A 136 3.87 -3.21 -11.60
C GLU A 136 4.79 -2.26 -10.88
N ASN A 137 5.93 -2.75 -10.40
CA ASN A 137 6.93 -1.90 -9.79
C ASN A 137 7.45 -0.90 -10.85
N ARG A 138 7.50 0.39 -10.47
CA ARG A 138 7.86 1.48 -11.38
C ARG A 138 9.36 1.51 -11.70
N HIS A 139 10.18 0.97 -10.81
CA HIS A 139 11.65 0.93 -10.93
C HIS A 139 12.14 -0.45 -11.39
N ALA A 140 11.54 -1.51 -10.87
CA ALA A 140 11.87 -2.90 -11.18
C ALA A 140 10.72 -3.55 -11.97
N LYS A 141 10.53 -3.17 -13.25
CA LYS A 141 9.39 -3.59 -14.08
C LYS A 141 9.18 -5.10 -14.24
N TYR A 142 10.16 -5.91 -13.84
CA TYR A 142 10.05 -7.35 -13.75
C TYR A 142 9.27 -7.83 -12.51
N GLN A 143 8.97 -6.96 -11.55
CA GLN A 143 8.13 -7.28 -10.40
C GLN A 143 6.68 -6.85 -10.66
N VAL A 144 5.79 -7.83 -10.71
CA VAL A 144 4.34 -7.65 -10.80
C VAL A 144 3.75 -7.94 -9.44
N TYR A 145 2.81 -7.11 -8.99
CA TYR A 145 2.08 -7.28 -7.75
C TYR A 145 0.60 -7.49 -8.05
N VAL A 146 0.03 -8.56 -7.50
CA VAL A 146 -1.39 -8.87 -7.61
C VAL A 146 -1.99 -8.72 -6.22
N PHE A 147 -2.83 -7.70 -6.05
CA PHE A 147 -3.57 -7.45 -4.82
C PHE A 147 -4.86 -8.25 -4.88
N ILE A 148 -5.13 -9.08 -3.86
CA ILE A 148 -6.24 -10.02 -3.84
C ILE A 148 -7.02 -9.85 -2.54
N LYS A 149 -8.32 -9.61 -2.64
CA LYS A 149 -9.22 -9.51 -1.49
C LYS A 149 -9.76 -10.88 -1.11
N SER A 150 -9.78 -11.18 0.18
CA SER A 150 -10.43 -12.34 0.77
C SER A 150 -11.96 -12.33 0.53
N PRO A 151 -12.61 -13.49 0.39
CA PRO A 151 -12.03 -14.83 0.44
C PRO A 151 -11.14 -15.12 -0.76
N LEU A 152 -9.95 -15.67 -0.50
CA LEU A 152 -8.97 -15.95 -1.56
C LEU A 152 -9.47 -17.11 -2.43
N PRO A 153 -9.42 -16.98 -3.77
CA PRO A 153 -9.72 -18.09 -4.65
C PRO A 153 -8.65 -19.18 -4.53
N LYS A 154 -8.93 -20.39 -5.04
CA LYS A 154 -7.91 -21.45 -5.08
C LYS A 154 -6.73 -21.08 -5.99
N THR A 155 -7.05 -20.46 -7.11
CA THR A 155 -6.08 -20.00 -8.10
C THR A 155 -6.37 -18.57 -8.50
N ILE A 156 -5.35 -17.88 -9.00
CA ILE A 156 -5.50 -16.59 -9.68
C ILE A 156 -4.89 -16.66 -11.07
N LYS A 157 -5.56 -16.03 -12.03
CA LYS A 157 -5.11 -15.96 -13.41
C LYS A 157 -4.64 -14.55 -13.75
N VAL A 158 -3.46 -14.48 -14.37
CA VAL A 158 -2.87 -13.22 -14.83
C VAL A 158 -2.44 -13.35 -16.30
N GLU A 159 -3.03 -12.54 -17.15
CA GLU A 159 -2.86 -12.54 -18.59
C GLU A 159 -1.93 -11.42 -19.06
N GLY A 160 -1.27 -11.65 -20.20
CA GLY A 160 -0.48 -10.64 -20.91
C GLY A 160 1.02 -10.77 -20.72
N PHE A 161 1.51 -11.89 -20.20
CA PHE A 161 2.95 -12.15 -20.08
C PHE A 161 3.54 -12.58 -21.42
N ASP A 162 4.65 -11.97 -21.83
CA ASP A 162 5.35 -12.37 -23.06
C ASP A 162 6.17 -13.66 -22.89
N HIS A 163 6.70 -13.88 -21.70
CA HIS A 163 7.53 -15.03 -21.36
C HIS A 163 7.04 -15.66 -20.06
N LYS A 164 7.41 -16.93 -19.85
CA LYS A 164 7.14 -17.62 -18.59
C LYS A 164 7.81 -16.85 -17.44
N PRO A 165 7.08 -16.48 -16.38
CA PRO A 165 7.69 -15.89 -15.18
C PRO A 165 8.73 -16.81 -14.56
N MET A 166 9.65 -16.23 -13.80
CA MET A 166 10.65 -16.97 -13.04
C MET A 166 10.06 -17.55 -11.76
N ARG A 167 9.20 -16.79 -11.08
CA ARG A 167 8.67 -17.14 -9.75
C ARG A 167 7.35 -16.44 -9.47
N ALA A 168 6.49 -17.08 -8.69
CA ALA A 168 5.35 -16.46 -8.01
C ALA A 168 5.48 -16.71 -6.50
N GLU A 169 5.24 -15.71 -5.65
CA GLU A 169 5.39 -15.85 -4.20
C GLU A 169 4.49 -14.88 -3.41
N TRP A 170 4.06 -15.29 -2.23
CA TRP A 170 3.45 -14.35 -1.28
C TRP A 170 4.48 -13.34 -0.78
N ILE A 171 4.10 -12.05 -0.71
CA ILE A 171 5.05 -10.99 -0.32
C ILE A 171 5.44 -11.06 1.16
N ASP A 172 4.49 -11.38 2.02
CA ASP A 172 4.66 -11.37 3.47
C ASP A 172 5.76 -12.32 3.92
N GLU A 173 5.62 -13.61 3.62
CA GLU A 173 6.57 -14.65 4.05
C GLU A 173 7.53 -15.11 2.95
N ARG A 174 7.44 -14.55 1.75
CA ARG A 174 8.24 -14.99 0.57
C ARG A 174 8.08 -16.48 0.27
N VAL A 175 6.90 -17.03 0.56
CA VAL A 175 6.54 -18.41 0.24
C VAL A 175 6.28 -18.50 -1.25
N GLU A 176 7.13 -19.28 -1.93
CA GLU A 176 6.98 -19.56 -3.36
C GLU A 176 5.74 -20.41 -3.63
N LEU A 177 5.01 -20.05 -4.68
CA LEU A 177 3.77 -20.67 -5.09
C LEU A 177 3.95 -21.38 -6.42
N PRO A 178 3.38 -22.59 -6.58
CA PRO A 178 3.39 -23.26 -7.86
C PRO A 178 2.51 -22.49 -8.86
N PHE A 179 2.99 -22.41 -10.09
CA PHE A 179 2.24 -21.81 -11.19
C PHE A 179 2.47 -22.56 -12.50
N SER A 180 1.51 -22.43 -13.40
CA SER A 180 1.63 -22.87 -14.80
C SER A 180 1.61 -21.65 -15.73
N PHE A 181 2.21 -21.81 -16.90
CA PHE A 181 2.25 -20.78 -17.93
C PHE A 181 1.86 -21.37 -19.28
N GLN A 182 0.79 -20.86 -19.87
CA GLN A 182 0.31 -21.27 -21.19
C GLN A 182 -0.41 -20.10 -21.85
N ASN A 183 -0.26 -19.92 -23.17
CA ASN A 183 -0.98 -18.90 -23.94
C ASN A 183 -0.86 -17.46 -23.38
N LYS A 184 0.34 -17.06 -22.91
CA LYS A 184 0.58 -15.75 -22.26
C LYS A 184 -0.20 -15.51 -20.96
N GLU A 185 -0.75 -16.57 -20.37
CA GLU A 185 -1.46 -16.58 -19.09
C GLU A 185 -0.65 -17.35 -18.03
N VAL A 186 -0.60 -16.78 -16.83
CA VAL A 186 -0.03 -17.39 -15.63
C VAL A 186 -1.18 -17.77 -14.72
N THR A 187 -1.30 -19.06 -14.36
CA THR A 187 -2.23 -19.53 -13.33
C THR A 187 -1.42 -19.92 -12.10
N VAL A 188 -1.63 -19.19 -10.99
CA VAL A 188 -0.94 -19.43 -9.70
C VAL A 188 -1.90 -20.11 -8.74
N GLU A 189 -1.46 -21.19 -8.10
CA GLU A 189 -2.16 -21.82 -6.97
C GLU A 189 -1.88 -21.00 -5.70
N LEU A 190 -2.91 -20.55 -5.00
CA LEU A 190 -2.78 -19.67 -3.83
C LEU A 190 -2.55 -20.44 -2.52
N SER A 191 -2.20 -21.72 -2.60
CA SER A 191 -1.90 -22.60 -1.47
C SER A 191 -0.47 -23.15 -1.54
N PRO A 192 0.20 -23.40 -0.40
CA PRO A 192 -0.28 -23.20 0.97
C PRO A 192 -0.31 -21.72 1.38
N TYR A 193 -1.16 -21.41 2.38
CA TYR A 193 -1.20 -20.09 2.98
C TYR A 193 -0.15 -20.00 4.08
N PRO A 194 0.64 -18.91 4.12
CA PRO A 194 1.36 -18.49 5.31
C PRO A 194 0.46 -18.49 6.55
N ASP A 195 0.89 -19.14 7.62
CA ASP A 195 0.20 -19.14 8.90
C ASP A 195 0.36 -17.78 9.59
N GLY A 196 -0.64 -17.35 10.39
CA GLY A 196 -0.51 -16.19 11.28
C GLY A 196 -0.73 -14.81 10.65
N ILE A 197 -1.02 -14.71 9.35
CA ILE A 197 -1.35 -13.45 8.66
C ILE A 197 -2.76 -13.50 8.09
N ASP A 198 -3.70 -12.79 8.73
CA ASP A 198 -5.13 -12.74 8.36
C ASP A 198 -5.56 -11.32 7.94
N TYR A 199 -4.87 -10.74 6.97
CA TYR A 199 -5.35 -9.52 6.32
C TYR A 199 -6.34 -9.85 5.21
N LYS A 200 -7.43 -9.08 5.15
CA LYS A 200 -8.42 -9.18 4.05
C LYS A 200 -7.80 -8.91 2.68
N TRP A 201 -6.77 -8.07 2.60
CA TRP A 201 -6.03 -7.84 1.35
C TRP A 201 -4.63 -8.41 1.47
N ARG A 202 -4.30 -9.33 0.57
CA ARG A 202 -2.96 -9.91 0.44
C ARG A 202 -2.36 -9.58 -0.91
N VAL A 203 -1.05 -9.70 -1.00
CA VAL A 203 -0.31 -9.34 -2.20
C VAL A 203 0.60 -10.48 -2.62
N LEU A 204 0.37 -10.95 -3.84
CA LEU A 204 1.21 -11.90 -4.56
C LEU A 204 2.23 -11.11 -5.40
N ARG A 205 3.49 -11.54 -5.39
CA ARG A 205 4.52 -11.05 -6.32
C ARG A 205 4.78 -12.09 -7.40
N ILE A 206 4.69 -11.69 -8.67
CA ILE A 206 5.11 -12.49 -9.82
C ILE A 206 6.34 -11.82 -10.44
N MET A 207 7.43 -12.58 -10.53
CA MET A 207 8.71 -12.15 -11.10
C MET A 207 8.74 -12.52 -12.58
N LYS A 208 8.62 -11.53 -13.47
CA LYS A 208 8.80 -11.71 -14.93
C LYS A 208 10.19 -12.25 -15.22
N HIS A 209 10.29 -12.96 -16.34
CA HIS A 209 11.56 -13.24 -17.01
C HIS A 209 12.31 -11.96 -17.31
N ARG A 210 13.63 -11.96 -17.13
CA ARG A 210 14.51 -10.87 -17.56
C ARG A 210 15.51 -11.41 -18.58
N PRO A 211 15.88 -10.63 -19.61
CA PRO A 211 16.90 -11.06 -20.59
C PRO A 211 18.23 -11.47 -19.95
N GLU A 212 18.58 -10.87 -18.81
CA GLU A 212 19.78 -11.23 -18.05
C GLU A 212 19.72 -12.67 -17.51
N ASP A 213 18.53 -13.22 -17.31
CA ASP A 213 18.34 -14.61 -16.86
C ASP A 213 18.68 -15.61 -17.99
N ASP A 214 18.76 -15.17 -19.25
CA ASP A 214 19.19 -15.99 -20.40
C ASP A 214 20.73 -16.03 -20.58
N ILE A 215 21.46 -15.18 -19.85
CA ILE A 215 22.92 -15.13 -19.92
C ILE A 215 23.49 -16.32 -19.15
N LYS A 216 23.99 -17.33 -19.86
CA LYS A 216 24.75 -18.44 -19.26
C LYS A 216 25.97 -17.89 -18.51
N GLU A 217 26.37 -18.57 -17.44
CA GLU A 217 27.58 -18.25 -16.64
C GLU A 217 28.71 -17.74 -17.53
N THR A 218 29.03 -16.45 -17.40
CA THR A 218 30.28 -15.91 -17.90
C THR A 218 31.38 -16.46 -17.02
N GLN A 219 32.09 -17.49 -17.51
CA GLN A 219 33.36 -17.90 -16.93
C GLN A 219 34.32 -16.72 -17.07
N PHE A 220 34.58 -16.05 -15.96
CA PHE A 220 35.71 -15.11 -15.83
C PHE A 220 36.98 -15.88 -15.53
#